data_AF-A0A6L4AK20-F1
#
_entry.id   AF-A0A6L4AK20-F1
#
_cell.length_a   1.000
_cell.length_b   1.000
_cell.length_c   1.000
_cell.angle_alpha   90.00
_cell.angle_beta   90.00
_cell.angle_gamma   90.00
#
_symmetry.space_group_name_H-M   'P 1'
#
loop_
_entity.id
_entity.type
_entity.pdbx_description
1 polymer ?
#
loop_
_entity_poly.entity_id
_entity_poly.type
_entity_poly.pdbx_seq_one_letter_code
_entity_poly.pdbx_strand_id
1 'polypeptide(L)'
;MQTDNLPESIQRKTPFILVVTRNGHMSEPVMDYAVNVAERMHCSILAAHINTLPFYRDGGRRSNLFTTAMQESAAMFEAKAAAKGVGVEHASDSGKIGKAVKRLCHPGGRRIEFVVVDQGIKLDEVTAQSPVPVFTVNSPKYKAGLQRKTSHSHFFQKGVHRMSTATRKRHVQNTFIFGGLTAALYAAVFTSQEAVMTYFTKGGIYAALPVALVFAVSYFHGNFTSSFWSALGIESSKTTATRTAEIRVEKPVTAPARKDTRPRAEVNA
;
A
#
# COMPACT_ATOMS: atom_id res chain seq x y z
N MET A 1 65.30 -14.72 -13.15
CA MET A 1 64.00 -15.43 -13.27
C MET A 1 63.02 -14.72 -12.37
N GLN A 2 62.24 -13.83 -12.96
CA GLN A 2 61.17 -13.07 -12.33
C GLN A 2 59.98 -14.03 -12.21
N THR A 3 59.55 -14.37 -11.00
CA THR A 3 58.27 -15.06 -10.79
C THR A 3 57.24 -14.01 -10.39
N ASP A 4 56.22 -13.90 -11.23
CA ASP A 4 55.15 -12.91 -11.19
C ASP A 4 54.43 -12.85 -9.84
N ASN A 5 54.58 -11.71 -9.17
CA ASN A 5 53.63 -11.27 -8.15
C ASN A 5 52.33 -10.90 -8.86
N LEU A 6 51.32 -11.77 -8.77
CA LEU A 6 49.95 -11.42 -9.16
C LEU A 6 49.44 -10.25 -8.30
N PRO A 7 48.73 -9.29 -8.91
CA PRO A 7 48.35 -8.05 -8.25
C PRO A 7 47.29 -8.29 -7.17
N GLU A 8 47.54 -7.65 -6.04
CA GLU A 8 46.65 -7.38 -4.91
C GLU A 8 45.19 -7.25 -5.38
N SER A 9 44.40 -8.29 -5.13
CA SER A 9 43.00 -8.34 -5.50
C SER A 9 42.28 -7.15 -4.88
N ILE A 10 41.65 -6.31 -5.71
CA ILE A 10 40.58 -5.40 -5.30
C ILE A 10 39.68 -6.22 -4.37
N GLN A 11 39.69 -5.93 -3.07
CA GLN A 11 38.83 -6.60 -2.08
C GLN A 11 37.38 -6.30 -2.47
N ARG A 12 36.81 -7.13 -3.36
CA ARG A 12 35.42 -7.03 -3.79
C ARG A 12 34.57 -7.41 -2.59
N LYS A 13 34.12 -6.39 -1.87
CA LYS A 13 33.24 -6.54 -0.73
C LYS A 13 32.02 -7.34 -1.17
N THR A 14 31.77 -8.47 -0.51
CA THR A 14 30.66 -9.36 -0.84
C THR A 14 29.35 -8.59 -0.74
N PRO A 15 28.47 -8.69 -1.76
CA PRO A 15 27.17 -8.06 -1.70
C PRO A 15 26.32 -8.68 -0.59
N PHE A 16 25.41 -7.89 -0.03
CA PHE A 16 24.49 -8.32 1.00
C PHE A 16 23.04 -8.23 0.51
N ILE A 17 22.21 -9.16 0.95
CA ILE A 17 20.75 -9.03 0.92
C ILE A 17 20.31 -8.56 2.30
N LEU A 18 19.55 -7.47 2.38
CA LEU A 18 18.99 -7.01 3.63
C LEU A 18 17.63 -7.67 3.86
N VAL A 19 17.49 -8.48 4.91
CA VAL A 19 16.22 -9.09 5.30
C VAL A 19 15.68 -8.35 6.50
N VAL A 20 14.48 -7.80 6.39
CA VAL A 20 13.90 -6.93 7.43
C VAL A 20 12.71 -7.60 8.06
N THR A 21 12.75 -7.76 9.38
CA THR A 21 11.63 -8.28 10.17
C THR A 21 11.22 -7.32 11.28
N ARG A 22 9.99 -7.49 11.76
CA ARG A 22 9.36 -6.67 12.80
C ARG A 22 9.23 -7.50 14.07
N ASN A 23 9.49 -6.87 15.22
CA ASN A 23 9.28 -7.46 16.56
C ASN A 23 10.16 -8.69 16.88
N GLY A 24 11.30 -8.85 16.20
CA GLY A 24 12.33 -9.82 16.58
C GLY A 24 12.15 -11.20 15.95
N HIS A 25 10.94 -11.58 15.52
CA HIS A 25 10.66 -12.88 14.95
C HIS A 25 10.55 -12.83 13.42
N MET A 26 11.42 -13.55 12.71
CA MET A 26 11.35 -13.69 11.26
C MET A 26 10.54 -14.92 10.86
N SER A 27 9.67 -14.79 9.84
CA SER A 27 8.92 -15.94 9.35
C SER A 27 9.82 -16.95 8.63
N GLU A 28 9.58 -18.24 8.87
CA GLU A 28 10.33 -19.34 8.23
C GLU A 28 10.38 -19.25 6.69
N PRO A 29 9.27 -18.94 5.98
CA PRO A 29 9.31 -18.80 4.53
C PRO A 29 10.21 -17.65 4.05
N VAL A 30 10.35 -16.59 4.85
CA VAL A 30 11.26 -15.47 4.53
C VAL A 30 12.70 -15.91 4.72
N MET A 31 13.00 -16.66 5.80
CA MET A 31 14.32 -17.25 5.99
C MET A 31 14.69 -18.15 4.81
N ASP A 32 13.81 -19.11 4.45
CA ASP A 32 14.07 -20.06 3.36
C ASP A 32 14.27 -19.34 2.03
N TYR A 33 13.42 -18.35 1.74
CA TYR A 33 13.57 -17.52 0.54
C TYR A 33 14.90 -16.78 0.53
N ALA A 34 15.27 -16.13 1.64
CA ALA A 34 16.52 -15.38 1.74
C ALA A 34 17.74 -16.28 1.59
N VAL A 35 17.80 -17.44 2.25
CA VAL A 35 18.92 -18.39 2.11
C VAL A 35 19.02 -18.90 0.67
N ASN A 36 17.90 -19.30 0.06
CA ASN A 36 17.89 -19.81 -1.32
C ASN A 36 18.39 -18.77 -2.34
N VAL A 37 18.01 -17.51 -2.16
CA VAL A 37 18.46 -16.43 -3.05
C VAL A 37 19.92 -16.09 -2.78
N ALA A 38 20.33 -16.08 -1.51
CA ALA A 38 21.71 -15.80 -1.14
C ALA A 38 22.71 -16.84 -1.67
N GLU A 39 22.36 -18.11 -1.56
CA GLU A 39 23.09 -19.25 -2.12
C GLU A 39 23.29 -19.10 -3.63
N ARG A 40 22.23 -18.78 -4.37
CA ARG A 40 22.26 -18.66 -5.83
C ARG A 40 23.00 -17.43 -6.34
N MET A 41 22.97 -16.33 -5.59
CA MET A 41 23.64 -15.09 -5.96
C MET A 41 25.04 -14.93 -5.36
N HIS A 42 25.51 -15.93 -4.58
CA HIS A 42 26.78 -15.88 -3.86
C HIS A 42 26.94 -14.60 -3.01
N CYS A 43 25.89 -14.26 -2.26
CA CYS A 43 25.86 -13.07 -1.42
C CYS A 43 25.60 -13.43 0.04
N SER A 44 25.99 -12.53 0.94
CA SER A 44 25.75 -12.69 2.38
C SER A 44 24.40 -12.10 2.77
N ILE A 45 23.85 -12.51 3.90
CA ILE A 45 22.58 -12.00 4.40
C ILE A 45 22.83 -11.06 5.57
N LEU A 46 22.19 -9.90 5.55
CA LEU A 46 22.08 -9.00 6.69
C LEU A 46 20.64 -9.08 7.23
N ALA A 47 20.46 -9.77 8.35
CA ALA A 47 19.18 -9.94 9.03
C ALA A 47 18.94 -8.79 10.00
N ALA A 48 18.04 -7.87 9.65
CA ALA A 48 17.69 -6.71 10.44
C ALA A 48 16.39 -6.92 11.23
N HIS A 49 16.50 -6.93 12.55
CA HIS A 49 15.38 -7.03 13.48
C HIS A 49 15.03 -5.63 13.98
N ILE A 50 13.86 -5.12 13.59
CA ILE A 50 13.44 -3.76 13.94
C ILE A 50 12.42 -3.78 15.08
N ASN A 51 12.77 -3.14 16.19
CA ASN A 51 11.85 -2.89 17.28
C ASN A 51 11.00 -1.65 16.98
N THR A 52 9.74 -1.88 16.60
CA THR A 52 8.76 -0.82 16.31
C THR A 52 7.88 -0.45 17.51
N LEU A 53 8.07 -1.11 18.66
CA LEU A 53 7.24 -0.88 19.83
C LEU A 53 7.52 0.53 20.38
N PRO A 54 6.47 1.29 20.77
CA PRO A 54 6.68 2.57 21.44
C PRO A 54 7.46 2.35 22.74
N PHE A 55 8.33 3.31 23.06
CA PHE A 55 9.09 3.30 24.30
C PHE A 55 8.13 3.60 25.47
N TYR A 56 7.48 2.56 25.99
CA TYR A 56 6.67 2.64 27.19
C TYR A 56 7.54 2.49 28.44
N ARG A 57 7.06 3.07 29.54
CA ARG A 57 7.72 3.04 30.85
C ARG A 57 7.51 1.68 31.55
N ASP A 58 7.68 0.60 30.80
CA ASP A 58 7.39 -0.80 31.18
C ASP A 58 8.61 -1.50 31.81
N GLY A 59 9.63 -0.74 32.22
CA GLY A 59 10.85 -1.31 32.84
C GLY A 59 11.62 -2.27 31.92
N GLY A 60 11.52 -2.11 30.60
CA GLY A 60 12.27 -2.92 29.63
C GLY A 60 11.72 -4.32 29.35
N ARG A 61 10.62 -4.77 29.98
CA ARG A 61 10.06 -6.13 29.76
C ARG A 61 9.83 -6.46 28.28
N ARG A 62 9.25 -5.52 27.51
CA ARG A 62 9.03 -5.71 26.07
C ARG A 62 10.32 -5.73 25.25
N SER A 63 11.32 -4.97 25.69
CA SER A 63 12.64 -4.99 25.07
C SER A 63 13.32 -6.33 25.30
N ASN A 64 13.21 -6.90 26.50
CA ASN A 64 13.76 -8.22 26.80
C ASN A 64 13.08 -9.31 25.97
N LEU A 65 11.74 -9.29 25.87
CA LEU A 65 11.00 -10.21 25.00
C LEU A 65 11.45 -10.09 23.53
N PHE A 66 11.69 -8.87 23.04
CA PHE A 66 12.21 -8.64 21.71
C PHE A 66 13.62 -9.24 21.55
N THR A 67 14.51 -9.05 22.51
CA THR A 67 15.87 -9.61 22.49
C THR A 67 15.84 -11.13 22.50
N THR A 68 14.99 -11.75 23.32
CA THR A 68 14.81 -13.21 23.36
C THR A 68 14.28 -13.73 22.03
N ALA A 69 13.21 -13.13 21.49
CA ALA A 69 12.65 -13.52 20.19
C ALA A 69 13.65 -13.33 19.04
N MET A 70 14.47 -12.28 19.10
CA MET A 70 15.55 -12.04 18.15
C MET A 70 16.62 -13.13 18.22
N GLN A 71 17.05 -13.53 19.42
CA GLN A 71 18.05 -14.59 19.60
C GLN A 71 17.54 -15.94 19.10
N GLU A 72 16.29 -16.29 19.41
CA GLU A 72 15.66 -17.51 18.90
C GLU A 72 15.56 -17.49 17.37
N SER A 73 15.09 -16.37 16.81
CA SER A 73 15.00 -16.21 15.35
C SER A 73 16.37 -16.19 14.68
N ALA A 74 17.40 -15.66 15.32
CA ALA A 74 18.76 -15.62 14.82
C ALA A 74 19.36 -17.03 14.77
N ALA A 75 19.26 -17.79 15.87
CA ALA A 75 19.74 -19.16 15.93
C ALA A 75 19.10 -20.06 14.86
N MET A 76 17.78 -19.92 14.65
CA MET A 76 17.09 -20.64 13.58
C MET A 76 17.59 -20.24 12.18
N PHE A 77 17.82 -18.95 11.96
CA PHE A 77 18.26 -18.46 10.65
C PHE A 77 19.70 -18.86 10.35
N GLU A 78 20.60 -18.75 11.33
CA GLU A 78 21.99 -19.20 11.25
C GLU A 78 22.07 -20.70 10.96
N ALA A 79 21.28 -21.52 11.65
CA ALA A 79 21.24 -22.97 11.38
C ALA A 79 20.84 -23.28 9.93
N LYS A 80 19.82 -22.59 9.41
CA LYS A 80 19.38 -22.75 8.01
C LYS A 80 20.41 -22.27 6.99
N ALA A 81 21.08 -21.17 7.28
CA ALA A 81 22.08 -20.61 6.39
C ALA A 81 23.38 -21.42 6.41
N ALA A 82 23.80 -21.91 7.57
CA ALA A 82 24.95 -22.80 7.74
C ALA A 82 24.77 -24.11 6.94
N ALA A 83 23.57 -24.68 6.94
CA ALA A 83 23.23 -25.85 6.12
C ALA A 83 23.45 -25.63 4.61
N LYS A 84 23.52 -24.36 4.16
CA LYS A 84 23.72 -23.97 2.76
C LYS A 84 25.03 -23.23 2.50
N GLY A 85 25.90 -23.11 3.51
CA GLY A 85 27.15 -22.36 3.40
C GLY A 85 26.98 -20.85 3.18
N VAL A 86 25.84 -20.27 3.59
CA VAL A 86 25.56 -18.83 3.45
C VAL A 86 25.92 -18.10 4.74
N GLY A 87 26.71 -17.02 4.65
CA GLY A 87 27.01 -16.16 5.79
C GLY A 87 25.83 -15.25 6.16
N VAL A 88 25.48 -15.20 7.45
CA VAL A 88 24.43 -14.34 8.00
C VAL A 88 25.01 -13.42 9.05
N GLU A 89 24.67 -12.15 8.99
CA GLU A 89 24.96 -11.15 10.02
C GLU A 89 23.65 -10.59 10.57
N HIS A 90 23.55 -10.51 11.89
CA HIS A 90 22.37 -9.97 12.56
C HIS A 90 22.58 -8.52 12.99
N ALA A 91 21.60 -7.67 12.71
CA ALA A 91 21.55 -6.29 13.14
C ALA A 91 20.23 -6.00 13.85
N SER A 92 20.30 -5.28 14.97
CA SER A 92 19.11 -4.78 15.67
C SER A 92 19.01 -3.26 15.49
N ASP A 93 17.82 -2.77 15.16
CA ASP A 93 17.55 -1.33 15.11
C ASP A 93 16.17 -1.03 15.73
N SER A 94 15.91 0.24 16.05
CA SER A 94 14.66 0.69 16.67
C SER A 94 14.03 1.87 15.93
N GLY A 95 12.70 1.94 16.03
CA GLY A 95 11.89 3.02 15.49
C GLY A 95 11.12 2.65 14.21
N LYS A 96 10.87 3.64 13.36
CA LYS A 96 10.11 3.47 12.12
C LYS A 96 10.92 2.66 11.10
N ILE A 97 10.25 1.71 10.45
CA ILE A 97 10.90 0.72 9.58
C ILE A 97 11.60 1.41 8.42
N GLY A 98 10.94 2.35 7.72
CA GLY A 98 11.56 3.05 6.60
C GLY A 98 12.85 3.80 6.98
N LYS A 99 12.87 4.41 8.18
CA LYS A 99 14.06 5.13 8.68
C LYS A 99 15.17 4.17 9.05
N ALA A 100 14.85 3.05 9.69
CA ALA A 100 15.81 2.01 10.04
C ALA A 100 16.41 1.39 8.77
N VAL A 101 15.60 1.04 7.77
CA VAL A 101 16.11 0.54 6.47
C VAL A 101 17.02 1.56 5.81
N LYS A 102 16.64 2.84 5.78
CA LYS A 102 17.51 3.90 5.27
C LYS A 102 18.85 3.94 6.02
N ARG A 103 18.84 3.85 7.35
CA ARG A 103 20.04 3.79 8.19
C ARG A 103 20.84 2.49 8.05
N LEU A 104 20.25 1.39 7.62
CA LEU A 104 20.99 0.15 7.40
C LEU A 104 21.61 0.10 5.99
N CYS A 105 21.00 0.79 5.03
CA CYS A 105 21.50 0.88 3.66
C CYS A 105 22.61 1.91 3.43
N HIS A 106 22.77 2.93 4.31
CA HIS A 106 23.66 4.08 4.05
C HIS A 106 25.03 4.09 4.76
N PRO A 107 25.22 3.60 6.00
CA PRO A 107 26.47 3.75 6.74
C PRO A 107 27.26 2.42 6.80
N GLY A 108 28.52 2.44 6.39
CA GLY A 108 29.47 1.35 6.70
C GLY A 108 29.96 0.53 5.50
N GLY A 109 29.73 1.00 4.28
CA GLY A 109 30.33 0.45 3.07
C GLY A 109 29.81 -0.94 2.67
N ARG A 110 28.70 -1.42 3.23
CA ARG A 110 28.08 -2.69 2.80
C ARG A 110 27.31 -2.43 1.51
N ARG A 111 27.58 -3.24 0.48
CA ARG A 111 26.86 -3.12 -0.79
C ARG A 111 25.60 -3.98 -0.71
N ILE A 112 24.46 -3.35 -0.44
CA ILE A 112 23.16 -4.04 -0.40
C ILE A 112 22.55 -4.04 -1.80
N GLU A 113 22.18 -5.21 -2.32
CA GLU A 113 21.59 -5.33 -3.66
C GLU A 113 20.09 -5.03 -3.66
N PHE A 114 19.39 -5.56 -2.66
CA PHE A 114 17.96 -5.34 -2.46
C PHE A 114 17.56 -5.67 -1.02
N VAL A 115 16.35 -5.25 -0.68
CA VAL A 115 15.71 -5.53 0.62
C VAL A 115 14.62 -6.57 0.45
N VAL A 116 14.61 -7.58 1.30
CA VAL A 116 13.50 -8.53 1.48
C VAL A 116 12.78 -8.18 2.77
N VAL A 117 11.47 -8.02 2.70
CA VAL A 117 10.66 -7.58 3.81
C VAL A 117 9.71 -8.70 4.25
N ASP A 118 9.67 -8.95 5.55
CA ASP A 118 8.79 -9.93 6.19
C ASP A 118 7.30 -9.50 6.14
N GLN A 119 6.42 -10.47 6.32
CA GLN A 119 4.98 -10.24 6.35
C GLN A 119 4.57 -9.36 7.53
N GLY A 120 3.69 -8.39 7.24
CA GLY A 120 3.18 -7.44 8.23
C GLY A 120 3.89 -6.09 8.23
N ILE A 121 4.91 -5.93 7.39
CA ILE A 121 5.52 -4.62 7.09
C ILE A 121 4.89 -4.08 5.80
N LYS A 122 4.53 -2.79 5.80
CA LYS A 122 3.96 -2.13 4.63
C LYS A 122 5.07 -1.83 3.62
N LEU A 123 4.96 -2.39 2.43
CA LEU A 123 5.94 -2.21 1.35
C LEU A 123 6.16 -0.72 1.03
N ASP A 124 5.08 0.07 0.96
CA ASP A 124 5.16 1.50 0.61
C ASP A 124 6.03 2.32 1.58
N GLU A 125 6.02 1.99 2.87
CA GLU A 125 6.82 2.70 3.87
C GLU A 125 8.32 2.46 3.66
N VAL A 126 8.66 1.25 3.23
CA VAL A 126 10.04 0.83 2.98
C VAL A 126 10.50 1.33 1.62
N THR A 127 9.71 1.14 0.57
CA THR A 127 10.03 1.56 -0.80
C THR A 127 10.22 3.07 -0.92
N ALA A 128 9.43 3.87 -0.19
CA ALA A 128 9.57 5.33 -0.21
C ALA A 128 10.91 5.84 0.38
N GLN A 129 11.59 5.04 1.20
CA GLN A 129 12.82 5.45 1.89
C GLN A 129 14.04 4.58 1.55
N SER A 130 13.84 3.48 0.83
CA SER A 130 14.88 2.55 0.41
C SER A 130 15.58 3.06 -0.86
N PRO A 131 16.92 3.10 -0.89
CA PRO A 131 17.68 3.40 -2.09
C PRO A 131 17.74 2.22 -3.08
N VAL A 132 17.34 1.02 -2.65
CA VAL A 132 17.45 -0.23 -3.42
C VAL A 132 16.07 -0.90 -3.59
N PRO A 133 15.90 -1.79 -4.58
CA PRO A 133 14.66 -2.53 -4.77
C PRO A 133 14.20 -3.26 -3.51
N VAL A 134 12.89 -3.30 -3.30
CA VAL A 134 12.28 -3.92 -2.11
C VAL A 134 11.32 -5.02 -2.56
N PHE A 135 11.50 -6.21 -2.02
CA PHE A 135 10.72 -7.40 -2.30
C PHE A 135 9.98 -7.87 -1.05
N THR A 136 8.81 -8.48 -1.25
CA THR A 136 8.03 -9.10 -0.17
C THR A 136 7.87 -10.59 -0.44
N VAL A 137 7.99 -11.40 0.60
CA VAL A 137 7.74 -12.85 0.47
C VAL A 137 6.31 -13.12 0.91
N ASN A 138 5.50 -13.62 -0.02
CA ASN A 138 4.12 -13.99 0.25
C ASN A 138 4.06 -15.43 0.75
N SER A 139 3.57 -15.65 1.98
CA SER A 139 3.29 -16.97 2.51
C SER A 139 1.78 -17.18 2.60
N PRO A 140 1.24 -18.22 1.95
CA PRO A 140 -0.19 -18.50 2.00
C PRO A 140 -0.64 -18.94 3.40
N LYS A 141 0.25 -19.53 4.21
CA LYS A 141 -0.08 -20.12 5.52
C LYS A 141 -0.41 -19.09 6.62
N TYR A 142 0.16 -17.89 6.59
CA TYR A 142 -0.06 -16.87 7.64
C TYR A 142 -1.32 -15.99 7.39
N LYS A 143 -1.77 -15.88 6.13
CA LYS A 143 -2.97 -15.09 5.78
C LYS A 143 -4.28 -15.68 6.28
N ALA A 144 -4.32 -16.96 6.66
CA ALA A 144 -5.52 -17.59 7.22
C ALA A 144 -5.90 -17.07 8.62
N GLY A 145 -4.93 -16.59 9.41
CA GLY A 145 -5.17 -16.12 10.79
C GLY A 145 -5.42 -14.62 10.94
N LEU A 146 -4.96 -13.78 9.99
CA LEU A 146 -4.97 -12.32 10.12
C LEU A 146 -6.13 -11.60 9.40
N GLN A 147 -7.04 -12.32 8.73
CA GLN A 147 -8.16 -11.73 7.99
C GLN A 147 -9.38 -11.31 8.85
N ARG A 148 -9.19 -11.03 10.14
CA ARG A 148 -10.20 -10.35 10.96
C ARG A 148 -9.63 -9.06 11.55
N LYS A 149 -10.15 -7.93 11.07
CA LYS A 149 -9.87 -6.54 11.48
C LYS A 149 -8.63 -5.90 10.84
N THR A 150 -8.81 -5.30 9.68
CA THR A 150 -8.86 -3.83 9.57
C THR A 150 -9.26 -3.40 8.16
N SER A 151 -9.97 -2.29 8.14
CA SER A 151 -10.71 -1.70 7.04
C SER A 151 -9.79 -1.11 5.96
N HIS A 152 -10.27 -1.20 4.71
CA HIS A 152 -10.09 -0.26 3.59
C HIS A 152 -8.75 0.49 3.46
N SER A 153 -7.89 -0.01 2.58
CA SER A 153 -7.13 0.85 1.67
C SER A 153 -6.98 0.12 0.32
N HIS A 154 -7.59 0.68 -0.72
CA HIS A 154 -7.48 0.20 -2.10
C HIS A 154 -6.03 0.22 -2.55
N PHE A 155 -5.43 -0.95 -2.70
CA PHE A 155 -4.15 -1.10 -3.39
C PHE A 155 -4.42 -1.19 -4.90
N PHE A 156 -3.79 -0.29 -5.67
CA PHE A 156 -3.67 -0.39 -7.11
C PHE A 156 -2.98 -1.71 -7.46
N GLN A 157 -3.73 -2.69 -7.98
CA GLN A 157 -3.17 -3.87 -8.61
C GLN A 157 -3.44 -3.76 -10.11
N LYS A 158 -2.45 -3.23 -10.84
CA LYS A 158 -2.43 -3.20 -12.30
C LYS A 158 -1.93 -4.57 -12.76
N GLY A 159 -2.85 -5.38 -13.29
CA GLY A 159 -2.51 -6.68 -13.87
C GLY A 159 -3.66 -7.68 -13.77
N VAL A 160 -4.50 -7.69 -14.81
CA VAL A 160 -5.44 -8.79 -15.17
C VAL A 160 -6.21 -9.39 -13.99
N HIS A 161 -7.21 -8.67 -13.49
CA HIS A 161 -8.15 -9.21 -12.51
C HIS A 161 -9.13 -10.18 -13.16
N ARG A 162 -8.80 -11.48 -13.12
CA ARG A 162 -9.83 -12.51 -13.09
C ARG A 162 -10.46 -12.48 -11.69
N MET A 163 -11.73 -12.09 -11.61
CA MET A 163 -12.45 -11.96 -10.34
C MET A 163 -12.42 -13.30 -9.57
N SER A 164 -12.10 -13.27 -8.27
CA SER A 164 -12.34 -14.41 -7.38
C SER A 164 -13.85 -14.67 -7.32
N THR A 165 -14.24 -15.95 -7.41
CA THR A 165 -15.64 -16.40 -7.42
C THR A 165 -16.42 -15.92 -6.18
N ALA A 166 -15.73 -15.68 -5.07
CA ALA A 166 -16.33 -15.19 -3.82
C ALA A 166 -16.80 -13.73 -3.91
N THR A 167 -16.04 -12.85 -4.58
CA THR A 167 -16.43 -11.44 -4.77
C THR A 167 -17.59 -11.31 -5.74
N ARG A 168 -17.62 -12.15 -6.79
CA ARG A 168 -18.75 -12.19 -7.75
C ARG A 168 -20.08 -12.50 -7.06
N LYS A 169 -20.10 -13.47 -6.14
CA LYS A 169 -21.31 -13.85 -5.39
C LYS A 169 -21.87 -12.69 -4.56
N ARG A 170 -20.99 -11.91 -3.92
CA ARG A 170 -21.38 -10.75 -3.11
C ARG A 170 -21.99 -9.62 -3.94
N HIS A 171 -21.41 -9.32 -5.10
CA HIS A 171 -21.95 -8.29 -5.99
C HIS A 171 -23.30 -8.72 -6.59
N VAL A 172 -23.42 -9.97 -7.04
CA VAL A 172 -24.69 -10.52 -7.55
C VAL A 172 -25.79 -10.47 -6.48
N GLN A 173 -25.49 -10.87 -5.24
CA GLN A 173 -26.46 -10.81 -4.15
C GLN A 173 -26.92 -9.38 -3.87
N ASN A 174 -25.99 -8.43 -3.81
CA ASN A 174 -26.32 -7.02 -3.61
C ASN A 174 -27.18 -6.48 -4.76
N THR A 175 -26.92 -6.87 -6.01
CA THR A 175 -27.74 -6.47 -7.16
C THR A 175 -29.17 -6.96 -7.05
N PHE A 176 -29.40 -8.21 -6.63
CA PHE A 176 -30.76 -8.72 -6.42
C PHE A 176 -31.49 -8.03 -5.27
N ILE A 177 -30.79 -7.73 -4.16
CA ILE A 177 -31.39 -7.04 -3.01
C ILE A 177 -31.75 -5.59 -3.38
N PHE A 178 -30.82 -4.82 -3.96
CA PHE A 178 -31.09 -3.44 -4.35
C PHE A 178 -32.06 -3.34 -5.53
N GLY A 179 -32.03 -4.31 -6.44
CA GLY A 179 -33.00 -4.42 -7.54
C GLY A 179 -34.40 -4.72 -7.02
N GLY A 180 -34.54 -5.69 -6.11
CA GLY A 180 -35.80 -6.00 -5.45
C GLY A 180 -36.34 -4.83 -4.62
N LEU A 181 -35.47 -4.13 -3.88
CA LEU A 181 -35.84 -2.96 -3.10
C LEU A 181 -36.30 -1.80 -3.99
N THR A 182 -35.64 -1.57 -5.12
CA THR A 182 -36.04 -0.54 -6.09
C THR A 182 -37.38 -0.90 -6.74
N ALA A 183 -37.58 -2.17 -7.13
CA ALA A 183 -38.85 -2.64 -7.68
C ALA A 183 -40.00 -2.52 -6.68
N ALA A 184 -39.76 -2.87 -5.40
CA ALA A 184 -40.74 -2.72 -4.32
C ALA A 184 -41.08 -1.25 -4.07
N LEU A 185 -40.09 -0.35 -4.12
CA LEU A 185 -40.31 1.09 -3.96
C LEU A 185 -41.17 1.65 -5.11
N TYR A 186 -40.90 1.25 -6.35
CA TYR A 186 -41.73 1.62 -7.51
C TYR A 186 -43.16 1.06 -7.37
N ALA A 187 -43.30 -0.21 -7.01
CA ALA A 187 -44.61 -0.84 -6.81
C ALA A 187 -45.41 -0.11 -5.72
N ALA A 188 -44.80 0.22 -4.59
CA ALA A 188 -45.46 0.93 -3.50
C ALA A 188 -45.96 2.32 -3.90
N VAL A 189 -45.21 3.04 -4.75
CA VAL A 189 -45.63 4.34 -5.28
C VAL A 189 -46.81 4.18 -6.23
N PHE A 190 -46.82 3.14 -7.07
CA PHE A 190 -47.89 2.89 -8.03
C PHE A 190 -49.16 2.28 -7.40
N THR A 191 -49.05 1.46 -6.36
CA THR A 191 -50.23 0.91 -5.65
C THR A 191 -50.84 1.91 -4.68
N SER A 192 -50.07 2.90 -4.21
CA SER A 192 -50.50 3.87 -3.20
C SER A 192 -50.73 5.26 -3.79
N GLN A 193 -51.06 5.38 -5.08
CA GLN A 193 -51.20 6.67 -5.76
C GLN A 193 -52.19 7.62 -5.05
N GLU A 194 -53.33 7.13 -4.57
CA GLU A 194 -54.29 7.94 -3.81
C GLU A 194 -53.72 8.43 -2.46
N ALA A 195 -53.00 7.57 -1.73
CA ALA A 195 -52.37 7.93 -0.47
C ALA A 195 -51.24 8.94 -0.68
N VAL A 196 -50.39 8.72 -1.70
CA VAL A 196 -49.28 9.62 -2.06
C VAL A 196 -49.83 10.99 -2.43
N MET A 197 -50.85 11.07 -3.28
CA MET A 197 -51.47 12.35 -3.63
C MET A 197 -52.09 13.03 -2.40
N THR A 198 -52.75 12.27 -1.53
CA THR A 198 -53.37 12.82 -0.31
C THR A 198 -52.34 13.37 0.68
N TYR A 199 -51.19 12.70 0.87
CA TYR A 199 -50.13 13.19 1.75
C TYR A 199 -49.27 14.28 1.10
N PHE A 200 -49.03 14.22 -0.22
CA PHE A 200 -48.20 15.21 -0.92
C PHE A 200 -48.95 16.54 -1.13
N THR A 201 -50.28 16.53 -1.17
CA THR A 201 -51.12 17.74 -1.32
C THR A 201 -51.53 18.38 0.02
N LYS A 202 -51.38 17.68 1.15
CA LYS A 202 -51.73 18.18 2.50
C LYS A 202 -50.88 19.38 2.97
N GLY A 203 -49.76 19.68 2.31
CA GLY A 203 -48.87 20.79 2.67
C GLY A 203 -48.18 20.61 4.03
N GLY A 204 -47.37 21.60 4.43
CA GLY A 204 -46.60 21.54 5.69
C GLY A 204 -45.41 20.58 5.63
N ILE A 205 -45.16 19.82 6.70
CA ILE A 205 -44.03 18.87 6.77
C ILE A 205 -44.12 17.76 5.71
N TYR A 206 -45.33 17.47 5.22
CA TYR A 206 -45.57 16.45 4.20
C TYR A 206 -45.10 16.88 2.80
N ALA A 207 -44.85 18.18 2.56
CA ALA A 207 -44.22 18.66 1.33
C ALA A 207 -42.74 18.25 1.19
N ALA A 208 -42.11 17.75 2.26
CA ALA A 208 -40.77 17.18 2.21
C ALA A 208 -40.76 15.72 1.72
N LEU A 209 -41.90 15.02 1.74
CA LEU A 209 -41.98 13.62 1.32
C LEU A 209 -41.68 13.39 -0.19
N PRO A 210 -42.16 14.21 -1.15
CA PRO A 210 -41.77 14.07 -2.55
C PRO A 210 -40.27 14.23 -2.76
N VAL A 211 -39.67 15.20 -2.06
CA VAL A 211 -38.22 15.47 -2.09
C VAL A 211 -37.46 14.27 -1.54
N ALA A 212 -37.86 13.76 -0.38
CA ALA A 212 -37.26 12.58 0.23
C ALA A 212 -37.38 11.33 -0.66
N LEU A 213 -38.52 11.15 -1.33
CA LEU A 213 -38.75 10.02 -2.24
C LEU A 213 -37.82 10.07 -3.46
N VAL A 214 -37.64 11.25 -4.08
CA VAL A 214 -36.71 11.43 -5.20
C VAL A 214 -35.27 11.12 -4.77
N PHE A 215 -34.86 11.54 -3.58
CA PHE A 215 -33.54 11.21 -3.03
C PHE A 215 -33.39 9.71 -2.74
N ALA A 216 -34.41 9.08 -2.16
CA ALA A 216 -34.40 7.65 -1.87
C ALA A 216 -34.29 6.83 -3.16
N VAL A 217 -35.11 7.13 -4.17
CA VAL A 217 -35.05 6.50 -5.49
C VAL A 217 -33.67 6.69 -6.11
N SER A 218 -33.12 7.91 -6.08
CA SER A 218 -31.78 8.20 -6.60
C SER A 218 -30.68 7.38 -5.92
N TYR A 219 -30.78 7.23 -4.59
CA TYR A 219 -29.82 6.45 -3.80
C TYR A 219 -29.91 4.95 -4.12
N PHE A 220 -31.11 4.37 -4.10
CA PHE A 220 -31.30 2.95 -4.37
C PHE A 220 -30.99 2.59 -5.82
N HIS A 221 -31.41 3.41 -6.78
CA HIS A 221 -31.13 3.21 -8.19
C HIS A 221 -29.64 3.36 -8.53
N GLY A 222 -28.95 4.32 -7.90
CA GLY A 222 -27.49 4.47 -8.03
C GLY A 222 -26.72 3.26 -7.50
N ASN A 223 -27.07 2.77 -6.31
CA ASN A 223 -26.47 1.57 -5.72
C ASN A 223 -26.78 0.30 -6.52
N PHE A 224 -28.00 0.19 -7.05
CA PHE A 224 -28.39 -0.89 -7.95
C PHE A 224 -27.55 -0.88 -9.23
N THR A 225 -27.45 0.28 -9.89
CA THR A 225 -26.71 0.44 -11.15
C THR A 225 -25.23 0.09 -10.96
N SER A 226 -24.59 0.59 -9.90
CA SER A 226 -23.20 0.25 -9.58
C SER A 226 -23.03 -1.26 -9.35
N SER A 227 -23.95 -1.89 -8.62
CA SER A 227 -23.88 -3.34 -8.35
C SER A 227 -24.16 -4.18 -9.60
N PHE A 228 -25.07 -3.72 -10.46
CA PHE A 228 -25.44 -4.34 -11.73
C PHE A 228 -24.27 -4.37 -12.72
N TRP A 229 -23.61 -3.23 -12.94
CA TRP A 229 -22.43 -3.14 -13.80
C TRP A 229 -21.25 -3.95 -13.24
N SER A 230 -21.00 -3.90 -11.92
CA SER A 230 -19.99 -4.74 -11.28
C SER A 230 -20.32 -6.24 -11.38
N ALA A 231 -21.60 -6.64 -11.37
CA ALA A 231 -22.02 -8.04 -11.55
C ALA A 231 -21.84 -8.53 -13.00
N LEU A 232 -22.02 -7.65 -13.98
CA LEU A 232 -21.74 -7.91 -15.40
C LEU A 232 -20.23 -7.88 -15.72
N GLY A 233 -19.39 -7.49 -14.77
CA GLY A 233 -17.93 -7.43 -14.93
C GLY A 233 -17.44 -6.25 -15.77
N ILE A 234 -18.32 -5.31 -16.12
CA ILE A 234 -17.99 -4.07 -16.81
C ILE A 234 -17.84 -3.01 -15.73
N GLU A 235 -16.64 -2.92 -15.16
CA GLU A 235 -16.28 -1.83 -14.26
C GLU A 235 -15.59 -0.74 -15.08
N SER A 236 -16.14 0.48 -15.07
CA SER A 236 -15.43 1.62 -15.67
C SER A 236 -14.16 1.87 -14.86
N SER A 237 -13.02 2.00 -15.53
CA SER A 237 -11.81 2.47 -14.89
C SER A 237 -12.12 3.83 -14.29
N LYS A 238 -12.18 3.93 -12.96
CA LYS A 238 -12.25 5.22 -12.28
C LYS A 238 -10.90 5.93 -12.50
N THR A 239 -10.76 6.56 -13.67
CA THR A 239 -9.86 7.68 -13.85
C THR A 239 -10.39 8.78 -12.96
N THR A 240 -9.72 8.93 -11.82
CA THR A 240 -9.54 10.17 -11.05
C THR A 240 -10.34 11.37 -11.56
N ALA A 241 -11.63 11.43 -11.21
CA ALA A 241 -12.35 12.70 -11.13
C ALA A 241 -12.13 13.29 -9.73
N THR A 242 -10.85 13.50 -9.39
CA THR A 242 -10.43 14.33 -8.25
C THR A 242 -9.07 14.93 -8.58
N ARG A 243 -9.01 15.62 -9.73
CA ARG A 243 -8.07 16.73 -9.94
C ARG A 243 -8.91 17.90 -10.42
N THR A 244 -9.04 18.88 -9.53
CA THR A 244 -9.24 20.33 -9.73
C THR A 244 -10.04 20.88 -8.54
N ALA A 245 -9.42 20.82 -7.37
CA ALA A 245 -9.44 21.93 -6.43
C ALA A 245 -7.97 22.21 -6.11
N GLU A 246 -7.22 22.48 -7.19
CA GLU A 246 -5.89 23.02 -7.10
C GLU A 246 -6.05 24.43 -6.53
N ILE A 247 -5.44 24.62 -5.38
CA ILE A 247 -5.17 25.91 -4.78
C ILE A 247 -4.52 26.77 -5.86
N ARG A 248 -5.31 27.65 -6.49
CA ARG A 248 -4.81 28.77 -7.28
C ARG A 248 -4.21 29.76 -6.30
N VAL A 249 -3.01 29.49 -5.82
CA VAL A 249 -2.13 30.55 -5.32
C VAL A 249 -1.69 31.32 -6.56
N GLU A 250 -2.22 32.52 -6.68
CA GLU A 250 -1.86 33.51 -7.70
C GLU A 250 -0.35 33.75 -7.66
N LYS A 251 0.32 33.35 -8.75
CA LYS A 251 1.66 33.85 -9.08
C LYS A 251 1.46 35.21 -9.74
N PRO A 252 2.10 36.31 -9.28
CA PRO A 252 1.96 37.60 -9.94
C PRO A 252 2.47 37.50 -11.37
N VAL A 253 1.62 37.89 -12.31
CA VAL A 253 1.88 37.92 -13.75
C VAL A 253 2.89 39.01 -14.04
N THR A 254 4.17 38.64 -14.22
CA THR A 254 5.11 39.49 -14.95
C THR A 254 4.73 39.46 -16.43
N ALA A 255 4.17 40.56 -16.92
CA ALA A 255 3.83 40.74 -18.33
C ALA A 255 5.10 40.62 -19.20
N PRO A 256 5.06 39.90 -20.33
CA PRO A 256 6.17 39.90 -21.28
C PRO A 256 6.23 41.25 -22.00
N ALA A 257 7.40 41.90 -21.94
CA ALA A 257 7.69 43.14 -22.65
C ALA A 257 7.46 42.97 -24.16
N ARG A 258 6.46 43.66 -24.69
CA ARG A 258 6.18 43.75 -26.11
C ARG A 258 7.26 44.65 -26.74
N LYS A 259 8.04 44.11 -27.69
CA LYS A 259 8.95 44.93 -28.51
C LYS A 259 8.09 45.84 -29.40
N ASP A 260 8.12 47.13 -29.11
CA ASP A 260 7.41 48.16 -29.88
C ASP A 260 8.22 48.49 -31.14
N THR A 261 7.81 47.93 -32.29
CA THR A 261 8.35 48.27 -33.61
C THR A 261 7.48 49.32 -34.28
N ARG A 262 7.41 50.52 -33.69
CA ARG A 262 6.92 51.72 -34.39
C ARG A 262 7.84 52.92 -34.13
N PRO A 263 8.29 53.63 -35.18
CA PRO A 263 9.02 54.87 -35.01
C PRO A 263 8.05 55.93 -34.50
N ARG A 264 8.31 56.48 -33.32
CA ARG A 264 7.55 57.62 -32.79
C ARG A 264 8.42 58.86 -32.94
N ALA A 265 7.92 59.82 -33.72
CA ALA A 265 8.54 61.11 -33.96
C ALA A 265 8.76 61.86 -32.64
N GLU A 266 9.98 62.36 -32.45
CA GLU A 266 10.32 63.31 -31.38
C GLU A 266 9.82 64.70 -31.79
N VAL A 267 9.13 65.37 -30.87
CA VAL A 267 8.87 66.81 -30.94
C VAL A 267 9.66 67.47 -29.82
N ASN A 268 10.64 68.28 -30.22
CA ASN A 268 11.45 69.14 -29.36
C ASN A 268 10.59 70.24 -28.72
N ALA A 269 10.83 70.47 -27.42
CA ALA A 269 10.58 71.73 -26.74
C ALA A 269 11.65 71.92 -25.67
#